data_AF-A0A9E0SWX4-F1
#
_entry.id   AF-A0A9E0SWX4-F1
#
_cell.length_a   1.000
_cell.length_b   1.000
_cell.length_c   1.000
_cell.angle_alpha   90.00
_cell.angle_beta   90.00
_cell.angle_gamma   90.00
#
_symmetry.space_group_name_H-M   'P 1'
#
loop_
_entity.id
_entity.type
_entity.pdbx_description
1 polymer ?
#
loop_
_entity_poly.entity_id
_entity_poly.type
_entity_poly.pdbx_seq_one_letter_code
_entity_poly.pdbx_strand_id
1 'polypeptide(L)'
;MDELDLILAQLWNNWAFRLSLSSNELFHSNMLQYLAEGDERPLAGPAAIAWESALRLLSLLCRGTDVNQNSAFGRLHQAQGLTVRREWRRLDLVILDEAERPIFAIEVKVKAYPDRAQLERYRKVLDEQWSVNGEAQYQPPMFLLTGMGDRIAADVHATQTIGFGDLAGGLSEMAGRNGPVKEEYVSLCCTMDKLFKCLERHLDANPTWGQARAQGEKLEPFRLHSLWWKLWASFVAEECKDVILRLPCSHADYLDIYSGYTQTGNLGVCWKTQHQNGSEISIGVQIQGDSLRLFLNVKAADDSLGRGGEARRRVEATLLKLLVNHGVFAMSPGIQGLVGYWRTNGAFENQNVIDNFGAFAPPHDLLVRGVGHGRSNEHWTPMLTGYDNSRYEGFADIRLTLGDHATVQTVAKLVSDVLVGNMFSAQQPTTFEPLLLRVAKGFEAASNVGDWLENPAIV
;
A
#
# COMPACT_ATOMS: atom_id res chain seq x y z
N MET A 1 0.65 28.91 15.50
CA MET A 1 1.27 28.07 14.47
C MET A 1 1.45 26.72 15.11
N ASP A 2 0.75 25.70 14.64
CA ASP A 2 0.92 24.35 15.17
C ASP A 2 2.32 23.81 14.77
N GLU A 3 2.77 22.72 15.40
CA GLU A 3 4.11 22.15 15.12
C GLU A 3 4.28 21.78 13.64
N LEU A 4 3.21 21.25 13.03
CA LEU A 4 3.19 20.87 11.62
C LEU A 4 3.37 22.09 10.72
N ASP A 5 2.66 23.20 10.97
CA ASP A 5 2.79 24.44 10.22
C ASP A 5 4.25 24.94 10.21
N LEU A 6 4.94 24.83 11.35
CA LEU A 6 6.35 25.21 11.45
C LEU A 6 7.26 24.30 10.61
N ILE A 7 7.03 22.98 10.65
CA ILE A 7 7.77 22.01 9.84
C ILE A 7 7.53 22.25 8.35
N LEU A 8 6.28 22.49 7.95
CA LEU A 8 5.92 22.76 6.56
C LEU A 8 6.53 24.08 6.07
N ALA A 9 6.57 25.12 6.91
CA ALA A 9 7.27 26.36 6.60
C ALA A 9 8.79 26.14 6.42
N GLN A 10 9.42 25.30 7.26
CA GLN A 10 10.83 24.94 7.10
C GLN A 10 11.10 24.19 5.79
N LEU A 11 10.26 23.21 5.45
CA LEU A 11 10.35 22.50 4.16
C LEU A 11 10.17 23.47 2.99
N TRP A 12 9.21 24.38 3.06
CA TRP A 12 8.96 25.35 1.99
C TRP A 12 10.14 26.29 1.77
N ASN A 13 10.87 26.65 2.82
CA ASN A 13 12.03 27.52 2.70
C ASN A 13 13.24 26.81 2.09
N ASN A 14 13.33 25.48 2.20
CA ASN A 14 14.38 24.67 1.60
C ASN A 14 14.21 24.58 0.06
N TRP A 15 15.24 25.00 -0.68
CA TRP A 15 15.16 25.05 -2.15
C TRP A 15 15.11 23.65 -2.79
N ALA A 16 15.82 22.67 -2.21
CA ALA A 16 15.82 21.30 -2.72
C ALA A 16 14.44 20.66 -2.58
N PHE A 17 13.72 20.92 -1.47
CA PHE A 17 12.32 20.55 -1.33
C PHE A 17 11.43 21.23 -2.36
N ARG A 18 11.56 22.54 -2.59
CA ARG A 18 10.70 23.25 -3.57
C ARG A 18 10.88 22.72 -5.00
N LEU A 19 12.10 22.38 -5.40
CA LEU A 19 12.34 21.72 -6.70
C LEU A 19 11.64 20.35 -6.79
N SER A 20 11.46 19.66 -5.66
CA SER A 20 10.67 18.40 -5.58
C SER A 20 9.20 18.59 -5.92
N LEU A 21 8.68 19.81 -5.79
CA LEU A 21 7.26 20.07 -6.01
C LEU A 21 6.93 20.13 -7.49
N SER A 22 7.87 20.52 -8.35
CA SER A 22 7.67 20.48 -9.80
C SER A 22 7.68 19.07 -10.39
N SER A 23 8.44 18.14 -9.79
CA SER A 23 8.48 16.73 -10.19
C SER A 23 9.04 15.87 -9.05
N ASN A 24 8.34 14.78 -8.71
CA ASN A 24 8.84 13.80 -7.73
C ASN A 24 10.17 13.17 -8.18
N GLU A 25 10.34 12.99 -9.50
CA GLU A 25 11.56 12.43 -10.09
C GLU A 25 12.77 13.34 -9.89
N LEU A 26 12.60 14.68 -9.97
CA LEU A 26 13.72 15.61 -9.82
C LEU A 26 14.32 15.55 -8.42
N PHE A 27 13.49 15.40 -7.39
CA PHE A 27 13.99 15.27 -6.02
C PHE A 27 14.74 13.97 -5.80
N HIS A 28 14.17 12.89 -6.32
CA HIS A 28 14.77 11.56 -6.28
C HIS A 28 16.14 11.59 -6.97
N SER A 29 16.21 12.02 -8.22
CA SER A 29 17.46 12.11 -8.98
C SER A 29 18.49 13.04 -8.33
N ASN A 30 18.07 14.19 -7.78
CA ASN A 30 18.98 15.12 -7.11
C ASN A 30 19.55 14.53 -5.80
N MET A 31 18.73 13.81 -5.03
CA MET A 31 19.18 13.08 -3.85
C MET A 31 20.20 12.00 -4.25
N LEU A 32 19.90 11.21 -5.29
CA LEU A 32 20.83 10.20 -5.79
C LEU A 32 22.15 10.79 -6.28
N GLN A 33 22.10 11.90 -7.01
CA GLN A 33 23.28 12.62 -7.45
C GLN A 33 24.13 13.08 -6.26
N TYR A 34 23.49 13.70 -5.27
CA TYR A 34 24.17 14.20 -4.08
C TYR A 34 24.81 13.06 -3.24
N LEU A 35 24.09 11.94 -3.10
CA LEU A 35 24.58 10.74 -2.42
C LEU A 35 25.76 10.09 -3.18
N ALA A 36 25.72 10.09 -4.51
CA ALA A 36 26.73 9.47 -5.36
C ALA A 36 28.02 10.30 -5.50
N GLU A 37 27.89 11.63 -5.61
CA GLU A 37 29.01 12.50 -6.03
C GLU A 37 29.39 13.54 -4.97
N GLY A 38 28.53 13.83 -4.00
CA GLY A 38 28.77 14.87 -3.00
C GLY A 38 28.59 16.29 -3.53
N ASP A 39 29.31 17.24 -2.92
CA ASP A 39 29.31 18.66 -3.33
C ASP A 39 30.22 18.85 -4.57
N GLU A 40 29.88 19.80 -5.46
CA GLU A 40 30.23 19.92 -6.90
C GLU A 40 31.73 19.85 -7.33
N ARG A 41 32.68 19.50 -6.46
CA ARG A 41 34.09 19.44 -6.80
C ARG A 41 34.51 18.02 -7.19
N PRO A 42 35.16 17.83 -8.35
CA PRO A 42 35.76 16.55 -8.68
C PRO A 42 36.85 16.24 -7.64
N LEU A 43 36.69 15.13 -6.90
CA LEU A 43 37.83 14.50 -6.24
C LEU A 43 38.75 13.94 -7.34
N ALA A 44 40.03 13.76 -7.02
CA ALA A 44 41.03 13.37 -8.01
C ALA A 44 40.73 11.97 -8.60
N GLY A 45 40.17 11.93 -9.82
CA GLY A 45 39.94 10.70 -10.59
C GLY A 45 38.64 9.95 -10.23
N PRO A 46 38.02 9.22 -11.18
CA PRO A 46 36.74 8.52 -10.98
C PRO A 46 36.73 7.52 -9.81
N ALA A 47 37.86 6.85 -9.57
CA ALA A 47 37.99 5.82 -8.53
C ALA A 47 38.05 6.39 -7.11
N ALA A 48 38.68 7.56 -6.90
CA ALA A 48 38.73 8.19 -5.59
C ALA A 48 37.37 8.77 -5.18
N ILE A 49 36.63 9.35 -6.14
CA ILE A 49 35.25 9.80 -5.94
C ILE A 49 34.37 8.61 -5.52
N ALA A 50 34.45 7.49 -6.24
CA ALA A 50 33.62 6.33 -5.94
C ALA A 50 33.94 5.69 -4.58
N TRP A 51 35.22 5.66 -4.21
CA TRP A 51 35.67 5.14 -2.91
C TRP A 51 35.19 6.00 -1.74
N GLU A 52 35.37 7.32 -1.81
CA GLU A 52 34.94 8.23 -0.76
C GLU A 52 33.41 8.26 -0.62
N SER A 53 32.68 8.25 -1.74
CA SER A 53 31.22 8.14 -1.73
C SER A 53 30.72 6.81 -1.17
N ALA A 54 31.38 5.69 -1.50
CA ALA A 54 31.00 4.38 -0.95
C ALA A 54 31.26 4.29 0.56
N LEU A 55 32.42 4.76 1.04
CA LEU A 55 32.74 4.81 2.47
C LEU A 55 31.83 5.78 3.22
N ARG A 56 31.58 6.96 2.63
CA ARG A 56 30.56 7.91 3.09
C ARG A 56 29.28 7.15 3.33
N LEU A 57 28.69 6.60 2.27
CA LEU A 57 27.39 5.96 2.33
C LEU A 57 27.41 4.89 3.41
N LEU A 58 28.31 3.92 3.33
CA LEU A 58 28.36 2.82 4.30
C LEU A 58 28.51 3.30 5.76
N SER A 59 29.29 4.37 6.01
CA SER A 59 29.38 4.96 7.35
C SER A 59 28.08 5.61 7.85
N LEU A 60 27.22 6.09 6.93
CA LEU A 60 25.85 6.52 7.22
C LEU A 60 24.97 5.30 7.56
N LEU A 61 25.05 4.24 6.76
CA LEU A 61 24.13 3.09 6.82
C LEU A 61 24.43 2.11 7.96
N CYS A 62 25.67 2.07 8.47
CA CYS A 62 26.10 1.11 9.50
C CYS A 62 25.93 1.62 10.94
N ARG A 63 25.34 2.79 11.16
CA ARG A 63 25.05 3.27 12.51
C ARG A 63 23.80 2.58 13.05
N GLY A 64 24.00 1.66 14.00
CA GLY A 64 22.91 1.04 14.76
C GLY A 64 22.36 -0.29 14.23
N THR A 65 22.97 -0.91 13.22
CA THR A 65 22.50 -2.19 12.65
C THR A 65 23.40 -3.37 13.05
N ASP A 66 22.82 -4.47 13.55
CA ASP A 66 23.56 -5.63 14.09
C ASP A 66 24.10 -6.62 13.01
N VAL A 67 23.96 -6.28 11.73
CA VAL A 67 24.00 -7.26 10.63
C VAL A 67 25.25 -7.13 9.78
N ASN A 68 26.01 -8.23 9.62
CA ASN A 68 27.00 -8.53 8.56
C ASN A 68 27.88 -7.37 8.06
N GLN A 69 28.07 -6.34 8.89
CA GLN A 69 28.82 -5.14 8.57
C GLN A 69 30.25 -5.51 8.16
N ASN A 70 30.80 -6.55 8.79
CA ASN A 70 32.11 -7.11 8.51
C ASN A 70 32.26 -7.63 7.08
N SER A 71 31.20 -8.13 6.43
CA SER A 71 31.31 -8.67 5.07
C SER A 71 31.23 -7.57 4.01
N ALA A 72 30.35 -6.58 4.16
CA ALA A 72 30.28 -5.43 3.25
C ALA A 72 31.50 -4.50 3.40
N PHE A 73 31.88 -4.13 4.64
CA PHE A 73 33.13 -3.41 4.89
C PHE A 73 34.35 -4.22 4.45
N GLY A 74 34.38 -5.52 4.73
CA GLY A 74 35.44 -6.41 4.29
C GLY A 74 35.59 -6.43 2.77
N ARG A 75 34.48 -6.50 2.03
CA ARG A 75 34.49 -6.44 0.56
C ARG A 75 34.88 -5.08 0.03
N LEU A 76 34.41 -3.99 0.63
CA LEU A 76 34.89 -2.65 0.28
C LEU A 76 36.40 -2.59 0.45
N HIS A 77 36.94 -2.91 1.63
CA HIS A 77 38.38 -2.88 1.90
C HIS A 77 39.22 -3.78 0.97
N GLN A 78 38.63 -4.84 0.44
CA GLN A 78 39.28 -5.75 -0.52
C GLN A 78 39.17 -5.29 -1.97
N ALA A 79 38.22 -4.43 -2.30
CA ALA A 79 38.00 -3.97 -3.67
C ALA A 79 39.18 -3.11 -4.13
N GLN A 80 39.67 -3.41 -5.34
CA GLN A 80 40.78 -2.67 -5.95
C GLN A 80 40.28 -1.42 -6.68
N GLY A 81 38.99 -1.39 -7.01
CA GLY A 81 38.29 -0.24 -7.55
C GLY A 81 36.81 -0.34 -7.26
N LEU A 82 36.16 0.80 -7.05
CA LEU A 82 34.72 0.88 -6.87
C LEU A 82 34.08 1.71 -7.97
N THR A 83 32.84 1.35 -8.29
CA THR A 83 31.99 2.16 -9.15
C THR A 83 30.67 2.42 -8.45
N VAL A 84 30.27 3.69 -8.39
CA VAL A 84 28.92 4.06 -7.97
C VAL A 84 28.06 4.18 -9.23
N ARG A 85 26.96 3.43 -9.27
CA ARG A 85 25.98 3.51 -10.37
C ARG A 85 24.65 4.00 -9.84
N ARG A 86 24.07 4.98 -10.55
CA ARG A 86 22.67 5.39 -10.38
C ARG A 86 21.79 4.58 -11.33
N GLU A 87 20.58 4.25 -10.89
CA GLU A 87 19.54 3.59 -11.70
C GLU A 87 19.99 2.26 -12.35
N TRP A 88 20.90 1.54 -11.69
CA TRP A 88 21.49 0.31 -12.23
C TRP A 88 20.50 -0.85 -12.13
N ARG A 89 20.09 -1.39 -13.27
CA ARG A 89 19.10 -2.49 -13.34
C ARG A 89 17.84 -2.20 -12.51
N ARG A 90 17.38 -0.95 -12.51
CA ARG A 90 16.22 -0.43 -11.76
C ARG A 90 16.44 -0.23 -10.25
N LEU A 91 17.65 -0.45 -9.73
CA LEU A 91 18.04 -0.04 -8.37
C LEU A 91 18.49 1.42 -8.38
N ASP A 92 18.07 2.20 -7.39
CA ASP A 92 18.36 3.63 -7.37
C ASP A 92 19.86 3.96 -7.27
N LEU A 93 20.57 3.33 -6.33
CA LEU A 93 22.01 3.48 -6.17
C LEU A 93 22.67 2.14 -5.82
N VAL A 94 23.75 1.81 -6.51
CA VAL A 94 24.50 0.57 -6.28
C VAL A 94 25.98 0.87 -6.25
N ILE A 95 26.68 0.30 -5.26
CA ILE A 95 28.13 0.26 -5.24
C ILE A 95 28.59 -1.09 -5.79
N LEU A 96 29.42 -1.03 -6.83
CA LEU A 96 29.96 -2.19 -7.52
C LEU A 96 31.47 -2.31 -7.28
N ASP A 97 31.97 -3.55 -7.24
CA ASP A 97 33.40 -3.84 -7.30
C ASP A 97 33.95 -3.75 -8.73
N GLU A 98 35.24 -4.00 -8.92
CA GLU A 98 35.90 -3.97 -10.23
C GLU A 98 35.35 -5.01 -11.25
N ALA A 99 34.66 -6.04 -10.77
CA ALA A 99 34.01 -7.05 -11.60
C ALA A 99 32.53 -6.71 -11.89
N GLU A 100 32.09 -5.47 -11.60
CA GLU A 100 30.71 -5.01 -11.70
C GLU A 100 29.73 -5.84 -10.84
N ARG A 101 30.20 -6.42 -9.72
CA ARG A 101 29.36 -7.13 -8.76
C ARG A 101 28.92 -6.20 -7.63
N PRO A 102 27.64 -6.26 -7.20
CA PRO A 102 27.09 -5.38 -6.18
C PRO A 102 27.66 -5.66 -4.79
N ILE A 103 28.27 -4.66 -4.17
CA ILE A 103 28.70 -4.73 -2.77
C ILE A 103 27.53 -4.41 -1.86
N PHE A 104 26.78 -3.34 -2.16
CA PHE A 104 25.50 -2.99 -1.52
C PHE A 104 24.67 -2.09 -2.43
N ALA A 105 23.38 -1.94 -2.11
CA ALA A 105 22.46 -1.06 -2.82
C ALA A 105 21.64 -0.19 -1.85
N ILE A 106 21.23 0.98 -2.33
CA ILE A 106 20.31 1.89 -1.65
C ILE A 106 19.11 2.12 -2.57
N GLU A 107 17.92 1.86 -2.07
CA GLU A 107 16.66 2.28 -2.66
C GLU A 107 16.15 3.51 -1.91
N VAL A 108 15.81 4.57 -2.61
CA VAL A 108 15.38 5.85 -2.04
C VAL A 108 13.88 6.01 -2.19
N LYS A 109 13.15 6.04 -1.07
CA LYS A 109 11.69 6.17 -1.04
C LYS A 109 11.28 7.37 -0.20
N VAL A 110 11.27 8.53 -0.86
CA VAL A 110 11.01 9.83 -0.20
C VAL A 110 9.52 10.09 -0.01
N LYS A 111 8.74 10.00 -1.09
CA LYS A 111 7.28 10.20 -1.11
C LYS A 111 6.55 8.93 -1.58
N ALA A 112 7.29 7.84 -1.68
CA ALA A 112 6.86 6.55 -2.21
C ALA A 112 6.95 5.48 -1.12
N TYR A 113 6.15 4.43 -1.27
CA TYR A 113 6.32 3.19 -0.52
C TYR A 113 6.96 2.18 -1.48
N PRO A 114 7.91 1.36 -1.03
CA PRO A 114 8.35 0.23 -1.81
C PRO A 114 7.25 -0.83 -1.86
N ASP A 115 7.11 -1.45 -3.02
CA ASP A 115 6.26 -2.62 -3.21
C ASP A 115 7.06 -3.89 -2.88
N ARG A 116 6.44 -4.90 -2.26
CA ARG A 116 7.12 -6.15 -1.90
C ARG A 116 7.69 -6.85 -3.14
N ALA A 117 6.89 -6.97 -4.20
CA ALA A 117 7.35 -7.60 -5.43
C ALA A 117 8.47 -6.78 -6.10
N GLN A 118 8.47 -5.45 -5.94
CA GLN A 118 9.60 -4.60 -6.33
C GLN A 118 10.87 -4.95 -5.56
N LEU A 119 10.81 -5.02 -4.22
CA LEU A 119 11.98 -5.35 -3.41
C LEU A 119 12.49 -6.79 -3.65
N GLU A 120 11.59 -7.75 -3.90
CA GLU A 120 11.97 -9.12 -4.28
C GLU A 120 12.68 -9.17 -5.63
N ARG A 121 12.22 -8.39 -6.63
CA ARG A 121 12.92 -8.26 -7.92
C ARG A 121 14.31 -7.67 -7.74
N TYR A 122 14.46 -6.66 -6.88
CA TYR A 122 15.75 -6.05 -6.57
C TYR A 122 16.69 -7.03 -5.87
N ARG A 123 16.18 -7.80 -4.91
CA ARG A 123 16.92 -8.86 -4.23
C ARG A 123 17.47 -9.87 -5.22
N LYS A 124 16.64 -10.35 -6.12
CA LYS A 124 17.04 -11.27 -7.19
C LYS A 124 18.19 -10.70 -8.04
N VAL A 125 18.11 -9.42 -8.42
CA VAL A 125 19.18 -8.75 -9.19
C VAL A 125 20.49 -8.71 -8.42
N LEU A 126 20.47 -8.47 -7.10
CA LEU A 126 21.66 -8.42 -6.24
C LEU A 126 22.29 -9.81 -6.07
N ASP A 127 21.48 -10.82 -5.79
CA ASP A 127 21.94 -12.18 -5.46
C ASP A 127 22.46 -12.94 -6.69
N GLU A 128 21.87 -12.71 -7.86
CA GLU A 128 22.28 -13.34 -9.13
C GLU A 128 23.77 -13.08 -9.46
N GLN A 129 24.31 -11.91 -9.08
CA GLN A 129 25.70 -11.56 -9.40
C GLN A 129 26.72 -12.22 -8.46
N TRP A 130 26.27 -12.78 -7.34
CA TRP A 130 27.11 -13.47 -6.35
C TRP A 130 26.84 -14.96 -6.27
N SER A 131 25.99 -15.50 -7.15
CA SER A 131 25.63 -16.91 -7.15
C SER A 131 26.59 -17.70 -8.02
N VAL A 132 27.20 -18.75 -7.46
CA VAL A 132 28.02 -19.72 -8.21
C VAL A 132 27.35 -21.08 -8.06
N ASN A 133 27.02 -21.73 -9.19
CA ASN A 133 26.30 -23.01 -9.22
C ASN A 133 24.96 -23.00 -8.45
N GLY A 134 24.29 -21.84 -8.37
CA GLY A 134 23.03 -21.69 -7.64
C GLY A 134 23.18 -21.42 -6.15
N GLU A 135 24.39 -21.35 -5.61
CA GLU A 135 24.64 -20.99 -4.21
C GLU A 135 25.16 -19.56 -4.08
N ALA A 136 24.51 -18.75 -3.24
CA ALA A 136 24.90 -17.37 -2.98
C ALA A 136 26.21 -17.32 -2.17
N GLN A 137 27.29 -16.85 -2.79
CA GLN A 137 28.60 -16.66 -2.14
C GLN A 137 28.64 -15.41 -1.26
N TYR A 138 27.70 -14.49 -1.47
CA TYR A 138 27.54 -13.24 -0.74
C TYR A 138 26.13 -12.72 -0.98
N GLN A 139 25.55 -12.11 0.04
CA GLN A 139 24.26 -11.44 -0.06
C GLN A 139 24.50 -9.94 0.17
N PRO A 140 24.54 -9.13 -0.89
CA PRO A 140 24.73 -7.69 -0.77
C PRO A 140 23.62 -7.07 0.09
N PRO A 141 23.93 -6.29 1.14
CA PRO A 141 22.88 -5.59 1.88
C PRO A 141 22.14 -4.61 0.95
N MET A 142 20.83 -4.50 1.16
CA MET A 142 20.00 -3.47 0.53
C MET A 142 19.45 -2.59 1.62
N PHE A 143 19.65 -1.29 1.44
CA PHE A 143 19.19 -0.26 2.35
C PHE A 143 18.03 0.47 1.71
N LEU A 144 16.98 0.71 2.48
CA LEU A 144 15.80 1.45 2.09
C LEU A 144 15.81 2.79 2.84
N LEU A 145 16.19 3.86 2.14
CA LEU A 145 16.10 5.21 2.67
C LEU A 145 14.65 5.67 2.62
N THR A 146 13.98 5.71 3.77
CA THR A 146 12.58 6.11 3.86
C THR A 146 12.28 6.74 5.22
N GLY A 147 11.39 7.72 5.26
CA GLY A 147 10.94 8.28 6.54
C GLY A 147 9.84 7.45 7.20
N MET A 148 9.44 6.36 6.57
CA MET A 148 8.39 5.47 7.04
C MET A 148 8.83 4.50 8.15
N GLY A 149 10.12 4.48 8.48
CA GLY A 149 10.71 3.61 9.49
C GLY A 149 10.56 2.12 9.20
N ASP A 150 10.65 1.30 10.26
CA ASP A 150 10.64 -0.16 10.18
C ASP A 150 9.27 -0.78 9.86
N ARG A 151 8.20 0.03 9.85
CA ARG A 151 6.84 -0.42 9.50
C ARG A 151 6.76 -1.10 8.12
N ILE A 152 7.75 -0.86 7.25
CA ILE A 152 7.84 -1.44 5.91
C ILE A 152 8.89 -2.56 5.81
N ALA A 153 9.87 -2.61 6.73
CA ALA A 153 11.01 -3.53 6.63
C ALA A 153 10.61 -4.98 6.95
N ALA A 154 9.63 -5.17 7.83
CA ALA A 154 9.28 -6.46 8.40
C ALA A 154 8.87 -7.51 7.34
N ASP A 155 8.34 -7.08 6.19
CA ASP A 155 7.79 -7.96 5.17
C ASP A 155 8.80 -8.40 4.10
N VAL A 156 10.02 -7.85 4.08
CA VAL A 156 11.06 -8.22 3.10
C VAL A 156 12.36 -8.58 3.79
N HIS A 157 12.62 -9.89 3.90
CA HIS A 157 13.86 -10.44 4.45
C HIS A 157 15.10 -9.71 3.89
N ALA A 158 15.98 -9.27 4.80
CA ALA A 158 17.28 -8.64 4.53
C ALA A 158 17.27 -7.21 3.92
N THR A 159 16.15 -6.47 4.01
CA THR A 159 16.16 -5.03 3.73
C THR A 159 16.29 -4.24 5.04
N GLN A 160 17.28 -3.37 5.14
CA GLN A 160 17.45 -2.48 6.30
C GLN A 160 16.84 -1.13 6.00
N THR A 161 16.08 -0.55 6.92
CA THR A 161 15.56 0.82 6.74
C THR A 161 16.54 1.84 7.30
N ILE A 162 16.51 3.02 6.70
CA ILE A 162 17.30 4.17 7.12
C ILE A 162 16.38 5.37 7.11
N GLY A 163 16.27 6.02 8.28
CA GLY A 163 15.48 7.22 8.44
C GLY A 163 16.19 8.45 7.88
N PHE A 164 15.40 9.51 7.63
CA PHE A 164 15.98 10.81 7.29
C PHE A 164 16.81 11.40 8.44
N GLY A 165 16.51 11.06 9.69
CA GLY A 165 17.31 11.46 10.85
C GLY A 165 18.72 10.86 10.82
N ASP A 166 18.83 9.56 10.52
CA ASP A 166 20.12 8.85 10.40
C ASP A 166 20.95 9.43 9.25
N LEU A 167 20.29 9.66 8.11
CA LEU A 167 20.92 10.30 6.96
C LEU A 167 21.42 11.70 7.33
N ALA A 168 20.62 12.52 8.01
CA ALA A 168 21.03 13.86 8.41
C ALA A 168 22.23 13.85 9.38
N GLY A 169 22.21 12.95 10.36
CA GLY A 169 23.29 12.77 11.33
C GLY A 169 24.59 12.41 10.64
N GLY A 170 24.57 11.36 9.83
CA GLY A 170 25.76 10.93 9.13
C GLY A 170 26.25 11.95 8.10
N LEU A 171 25.35 12.65 7.38
CA LEU A 171 25.74 13.75 6.49
C LEU A 171 26.46 14.85 7.28
N SER A 172 26.01 15.17 8.49
CA SER A 172 26.61 16.23 9.33
C SER A 172 28.03 15.89 9.78
N GLU A 173 28.26 14.63 10.16
CA GLU A 173 29.53 14.18 10.76
C GLU A 173 30.64 13.94 9.77
N MET A 174 30.31 13.81 8.49
CA MET A 174 31.32 13.73 7.45
C MET A 174 32.23 14.95 7.47
N ALA A 175 33.49 14.68 7.83
CA ALA A 175 34.57 15.65 7.85
C ALA A 175 34.88 16.12 6.42
N GLY A 176 35.07 17.42 6.25
CA GLY A 176 35.48 18.00 4.97
C GLY A 176 34.36 18.79 4.29
N ARG A 177 34.35 20.09 4.57
CA ARG A 177 33.66 21.18 3.85
C ARG A 177 32.13 21.18 3.97
N ASN A 178 31.67 22.03 4.88
CA ASN A 178 30.30 22.55 4.88
C ASN A 178 30.14 23.48 3.67
N GLY A 179 29.71 22.92 2.54
CA GLY A 179 29.16 23.70 1.44
C GLY A 179 27.70 24.03 1.72
N PRO A 180 27.18 25.16 1.21
CA PRO A 180 25.78 25.55 1.40
C PRO A 180 24.80 24.47 0.89
N VAL A 181 25.18 23.70 -0.13
CA VAL A 181 24.38 22.57 -0.64
C VAL A 181 24.26 21.45 0.40
N LYS A 182 25.37 21.09 1.05
CA LYS A 182 25.37 20.07 2.12
C LYS A 182 24.47 20.50 3.28
N GLU A 183 24.59 21.75 3.73
CA GLU A 183 23.77 22.29 4.81
C GLU A 183 22.28 22.23 4.48
N GLU A 184 21.93 22.48 3.22
CA GLU A 184 20.55 22.40 2.74
C GLU A 184 20.02 20.95 2.70
N TYR A 185 20.82 19.97 2.28
CA TYR A 185 20.41 18.56 2.34
C TYR A 185 20.33 18.02 3.78
N VAL A 186 21.24 18.44 4.67
CA VAL A 186 21.16 18.12 6.11
C VAL A 186 19.89 18.72 6.71
N SER A 187 19.64 20.01 6.47
CA SER A 187 18.44 20.72 6.94
C SER A 187 17.15 20.07 6.42
N LEU A 188 17.13 19.70 5.14
CA LEU A 188 16.03 18.97 4.51
C LEU A 188 15.78 17.63 5.19
N CYS A 189 16.81 16.80 5.37
CA CYS A 189 16.67 15.49 6.01
C CYS A 189 16.20 15.63 7.47
N CYS A 190 16.77 16.56 8.24
CA CYS A 190 16.30 16.90 9.58
C CYS A 190 14.82 17.32 9.60
N THR A 191 14.38 18.11 8.62
CA THR A 191 13.00 18.60 8.58
C THR A 191 12.03 17.51 8.13
N MET A 192 12.43 16.64 7.20
CA MET A 192 11.67 15.45 6.83
C MET A 192 11.54 14.50 8.02
N ASP A 193 12.61 14.23 8.76
CA ASP A 193 12.56 13.40 9.98
C ASP A 193 11.54 13.95 11.01
N LYS A 194 11.56 15.26 11.25
CA LYS A 194 10.55 15.93 12.10
C LYS A 194 9.13 15.78 11.55
N LEU A 195 8.95 15.93 10.24
CA LEU A 195 7.65 15.72 9.60
C LEU A 195 7.14 14.31 9.89
N PHE A 196 7.93 13.27 9.62
CA PHE A 196 7.52 11.89 9.85
C PHE A 196 7.17 11.62 11.31
N LYS A 197 8.02 12.02 12.27
CA LYS A 197 7.75 11.91 13.71
C LYS A 197 6.51 12.70 14.16
N CYS A 198 6.21 13.83 13.51
CA CYS A 198 4.99 14.59 13.75
C CYS A 198 3.76 13.83 13.23
N LEU A 199 3.81 13.32 11.99
CA LEU A 199 2.72 12.54 11.40
C LEU A 199 2.47 11.23 12.17
N GLU A 200 3.51 10.54 12.62
CA GLU A 200 3.38 9.33 13.46
C GLU A 200 2.69 9.62 14.79
N ARG A 201 3.07 10.71 15.49
CA ARG A 201 2.35 11.13 16.70
C ARG A 201 0.88 11.44 16.45
N HIS A 202 0.55 11.98 15.27
CA HIS A 202 -0.84 12.16 14.88
C HIS A 202 -1.58 10.84 14.68
N LEU A 203 -0.92 9.79 14.20
CA LEU A 203 -1.50 8.44 14.11
C LEU A 203 -1.69 7.81 15.49
N ASP A 204 -0.70 7.93 16.38
CA ASP A 204 -0.74 7.37 17.74
C ASP A 204 -1.83 8.02 18.61
N ALA A 205 -2.24 9.25 18.26
CA ALA A 205 -3.41 9.90 18.85
C ALA A 205 -4.75 9.28 18.42
N ASN A 206 -4.71 8.24 17.59
CA ASN A 206 -5.85 7.49 17.07
C ASN A 206 -6.93 8.41 16.46
N PRO A 207 -6.59 9.16 15.40
CA PRO A 207 -7.46 10.19 14.90
C PRO A 207 -8.68 9.57 14.22
N THR A 208 -9.76 10.35 14.16
CA THR A 208 -10.94 10.02 13.36
C THR A 208 -10.67 10.22 11.87
N TRP A 209 -11.50 9.64 11.01
CA TRP A 209 -11.39 9.77 9.56
C TRP A 209 -11.41 11.23 9.09
N GLY A 210 -12.24 12.07 9.71
CA GLY A 210 -12.32 13.49 9.42
C GLY A 210 -11.05 14.23 9.82
N GLN A 211 -10.45 13.88 10.96
CA GLN A 211 -9.15 14.43 11.38
C GLN A 211 -8.02 13.99 10.42
N ALA A 212 -8.02 12.72 10.00
CA ALA A 212 -7.06 12.23 9.02
C ALA A 212 -7.24 12.93 7.67
N ARG A 213 -8.48 13.18 7.22
CA ARG A 213 -8.73 13.94 5.99
C ARG A 213 -8.23 15.38 6.10
N ALA A 214 -8.57 16.07 7.18
CA ALA A 214 -8.11 17.44 7.41
C ALA A 214 -6.57 17.52 7.43
N GLN A 215 -5.90 16.51 8.00
CA GLN A 215 -4.44 16.41 7.97
C GLN A 215 -3.90 16.20 6.54
N GLY A 216 -4.54 15.35 5.73
CA GLY A 216 -4.19 15.18 4.32
C GLY A 216 -4.36 16.47 3.50
N GLU A 217 -5.46 17.19 3.70
CA GLU A 217 -5.76 18.48 3.07
C GLU A 217 -4.71 19.54 3.44
N LYS A 218 -4.28 19.60 4.71
CA LYS A 218 -3.18 20.49 5.14
C LYS A 218 -1.87 20.22 4.40
N LEU A 219 -1.60 18.97 4.03
CA LEU A 219 -0.38 18.54 3.34
C LEU A 219 -0.47 18.65 1.81
N GLU A 220 -1.66 18.87 1.26
CA GLU A 220 -1.89 18.92 -0.19
C GLU A 220 -1.11 20.04 -0.90
N PRO A 221 -1.06 21.29 -0.40
CA PRO A 221 -0.29 22.38 -1.02
C PRO A 221 1.21 22.07 -1.15
N PHE A 222 1.72 21.17 -0.30
CA PHE A 222 3.12 20.73 -0.28
C PHE A 222 3.35 19.44 -1.06
N ARG A 223 2.31 18.88 -1.72
CA ARG A 223 2.34 17.57 -2.38
C ARG A 223 2.83 16.44 -1.45
N LEU A 224 2.48 16.53 -0.17
CA LEU A 224 2.80 15.55 0.86
C LEU A 224 1.58 14.73 1.31
N HIS A 225 0.38 15.03 0.80
CA HIS A 225 -0.85 14.31 1.15
C HIS A 225 -0.74 12.79 0.89
N SER A 226 -0.05 12.39 -0.18
CA SER A 226 0.14 10.97 -0.51
C SER A 226 1.03 10.24 0.49
N LEU A 227 1.95 10.95 1.17
CA LEU A 227 2.75 10.40 2.26
C LEU A 227 1.85 10.07 3.44
N TRP A 228 1.02 11.04 3.83
CA TRP A 228 0.07 10.89 4.92
C TRP A 228 -0.94 9.77 4.68
N TRP A 229 -1.51 9.67 3.47
CA TRP A 229 -2.48 8.61 3.18
C TRP A 229 -1.87 7.21 3.23
N LYS A 230 -0.57 7.08 2.94
CA LYS A 230 0.10 5.78 3.05
C LYS A 230 0.44 5.44 4.50
N LEU A 231 0.93 6.43 5.27
CA LEU A 231 1.11 6.34 6.73
C LEU A 231 -0.20 5.89 7.40
N TRP A 232 -1.30 6.57 7.06
CA TRP A 232 -2.65 6.26 7.51
C TRP A 232 -3.07 4.83 7.13
N ALA A 233 -2.94 4.46 5.86
CA ALA A 233 -3.33 3.13 5.39
C ALA A 233 -2.53 2.02 6.09
N SER A 234 -1.22 2.22 6.30
CA SER A 234 -0.37 1.28 7.05
C SER A 234 -0.77 1.18 8.52
N PHE A 235 -1.12 2.29 9.16
CA PHE A 235 -1.64 2.29 10.53
C PHE A 235 -2.97 1.51 10.64
N VAL A 236 -3.91 1.79 9.74
CA VAL A 236 -5.18 1.05 9.70
C VAL A 236 -4.96 -0.43 9.39
N ALA A 237 -3.96 -0.77 8.55
CA ALA A 237 -3.60 -2.15 8.22
C ALA A 237 -3.18 -2.95 9.46
N GLU A 238 -2.28 -2.40 10.26
CA GLU A 238 -1.80 -3.05 11.49
C GLU A 238 -2.94 -3.23 12.50
N GLU A 239 -3.79 -2.22 12.68
CA GLU A 239 -4.97 -2.32 13.56
C GLU A 239 -5.97 -3.38 13.06
N CYS A 240 -6.16 -3.50 11.73
CA CYS A 240 -6.97 -4.56 11.16
C CYS A 240 -6.33 -5.94 11.35
N LYS A 241 -5.01 -6.06 11.17
CA LYS A 241 -4.25 -7.31 11.27
C LYS A 241 -4.43 -7.96 12.64
N ASP A 242 -4.37 -7.18 13.71
CA ASP A 242 -4.61 -7.67 15.08
C ASP A 242 -6.01 -8.26 15.27
N VAL A 243 -7.02 -7.64 14.66
CA VAL A 243 -8.39 -8.12 14.72
C VAL A 243 -8.58 -9.38 13.86
N ILE A 244 -7.93 -9.41 12.69
CA ILE A 244 -7.98 -10.52 11.74
C ILE A 244 -7.28 -11.76 12.29
N LEU A 245 -6.10 -11.60 12.91
CA LEU A 245 -5.33 -12.69 13.53
C LEU A 245 -6.07 -13.35 14.70
N ARG A 246 -7.07 -12.67 15.27
CA ARG A 246 -7.95 -13.22 16.32
C ARG A 246 -9.18 -13.95 15.78
N LEU A 247 -9.40 -13.93 14.46
CA LEU A 247 -10.51 -14.67 13.87
C LEU A 247 -10.31 -16.18 14.07
N PRO A 248 -11.37 -16.93 14.41
CA PRO A 248 -11.30 -18.37 14.64
C PRO A 248 -11.22 -19.14 13.31
N CYS A 249 -10.23 -18.84 12.47
CA CYS A 249 -9.99 -19.52 11.22
C CYS A 249 -8.68 -20.32 11.28
N SER A 250 -8.78 -21.63 11.17
CA SER A 250 -7.63 -22.56 11.07
C SER A 250 -6.97 -22.55 9.68
N HIS A 251 -7.36 -21.63 8.79
CA HIS A 251 -6.97 -21.62 7.37
C HIS A 251 -6.38 -20.27 6.98
N ALA A 252 -5.30 -19.87 7.65
CA ALA A 252 -4.54 -18.66 7.33
C ALA A 252 -4.02 -18.66 5.88
N ASP A 253 -3.90 -19.84 5.25
CA ASP A 253 -3.36 -20.02 3.90
C ASP A 253 -4.15 -19.32 2.77
N TYR A 254 -5.44 -19.01 2.98
CA TYR A 254 -6.28 -18.34 1.98
C TYR A 254 -6.39 -16.82 2.17
N LEU A 255 -5.91 -16.31 3.29
CA LEU A 255 -6.09 -14.92 3.67
C LEU A 255 -4.89 -14.10 3.19
N ASP A 256 -5.13 -13.23 2.21
CA ASP A 256 -4.15 -12.27 1.74
C ASP A 256 -4.44 -10.90 2.36
N ILE A 257 -3.47 -10.38 3.12
CA ILE A 257 -3.47 -9.00 3.62
C ILE A 257 -2.46 -8.25 2.78
N TYR A 258 -2.96 -7.38 1.90
CA TYR A 258 -2.09 -6.54 1.10
C TYR A 258 -2.35 -5.07 1.40
N SER A 259 -1.26 -4.33 1.57
CA SER A 259 -1.26 -2.88 1.55
C SER A 259 -1.05 -2.44 0.10
N GLY A 260 -2.16 -2.16 -0.60
CA GLY A 260 -2.15 -1.71 -1.99
C GLY A 260 -2.08 -0.19 -2.07
N TYR A 261 -0.94 0.38 -2.40
CA TYR A 261 -0.79 1.84 -2.36
C TYR A 261 -1.26 2.54 -3.65
N THR A 262 -2.54 2.89 -3.73
CA THR A 262 -3.04 3.87 -4.72
C THR A 262 -2.87 5.30 -4.19
N GLN A 263 -3.15 6.33 -5.01
CA GLN A 263 -3.09 7.75 -4.60
C GLN A 263 -3.92 8.08 -3.35
N THR A 264 -4.88 7.22 -2.99
CA THR A 264 -5.77 7.37 -1.83
C THR A 264 -5.42 6.46 -0.64
N GLY A 265 -4.38 5.63 -0.76
CA GLY A 265 -4.07 4.55 0.19
C GLY A 265 -5.11 3.44 0.15
N ASN A 266 -4.71 2.20 -0.16
CA ASN A 266 -5.60 1.05 0.05
C ASN A 266 -5.00 0.06 1.04
N LEU A 267 -5.84 -0.32 2.00
CA LEU A 267 -5.70 -1.57 2.72
C LEU A 267 -6.67 -2.56 2.07
N GLY A 268 -6.20 -3.73 1.68
CA GLY A 268 -7.02 -4.85 1.24
C GLY A 268 -6.84 -6.06 2.15
N VAL A 269 -7.95 -6.66 2.57
CA VAL A 269 -7.97 -7.95 3.26
C VAL A 269 -8.92 -8.83 2.48
N CYS A 270 -8.42 -9.89 1.88
CA CYS A 270 -9.26 -10.77 1.07
C CYS A 270 -8.91 -12.24 1.20
N TRP A 271 -9.91 -13.06 0.94
CA TRP A 271 -9.71 -14.47 0.65
C TRP A 271 -9.48 -14.62 -0.84
N LYS A 272 -8.35 -15.25 -1.19
CA LYS A 272 -8.00 -15.59 -2.55
C LYS A 272 -7.92 -17.10 -2.67
N THR A 273 -8.63 -17.65 -3.65
CA THR A 273 -8.59 -19.08 -3.96
C THR A 273 -8.50 -19.30 -5.46
N GLN A 274 -7.86 -20.42 -5.83
CA GLN A 274 -7.67 -20.84 -7.20
C GLN A 274 -8.27 -22.23 -7.42
N HIS A 275 -9.11 -22.34 -8.43
CA HIS A 275 -9.67 -23.59 -8.93
C HIS A 275 -8.64 -24.36 -9.77
N GLN A 276 -8.76 -25.69 -9.85
CA GLN A 276 -7.77 -26.56 -10.52
C GLN A 276 -7.57 -26.23 -12.01
N ASN A 277 -8.59 -25.69 -12.68
CA ASN A 277 -8.50 -25.27 -14.08
C ASN A 277 -7.73 -23.95 -14.28
N GLY A 278 -7.23 -23.32 -13.20
CA GLY A 278 -6.50 -22.07 -13.22
C GLY A 278 -7.34 -20.82 -12.98
N SER A 279 -8.67 -20.96 -12.85
CA SER A 279 -9.56 -19.84 -12.50
C SER A 279 -9.37 -19.43 -11.05
N GLU A 280 -9.61 -18.17 -10.72
CA GLU A 280 -9.32 -17.60 -9.41
C GLU A 280 -10.46 -16.67 -8.98
N ILE A 281 -10.75 -16.62 -7.69
CA ILE A 281 -11.50 -15.51 -7.10
C ILE A 281 -10.71 -14.82 -6.00
N SER A 282 -10.99 -13.54 -5.83
CA SER A 282 -10.60 -12.78 -4.64
C SER A 282 -11.83 -12.08 -4.10
N ILE A 283 -12.21 -12.36 -2.86
CA ILE A 283 -13.34 -11.71 -2.18
C ILE A 283 -12.88 -11.14 -0.85
N GLY A 284 -13.19 -9.87 -0.60
CA GLY A 284 -12.65 -9.21 0.58
C GLY A 284 -13.07 -7.77 0.76
N VAL A 285 -12.42 -7.12 1.71
CA VAL A 285 -12.67 -5.74 2.06
C VAL A 285 -11.46 -4.90 1.68
N GLN A 286 -11.71 -3.74 1.09
CA GLN A 286 -10.70 -2.78 0.73
C GLN A 286 -11.08 -1.38 1.20
N ILE A 287 -10.19 -0.71 1.92
CA ILE A 287 -10.33 0.73 2.17
C ILE A 287 -9.76 1.45 0.95
N GLN A 288 -10.47 2.44 0.41
CA GLN A 288 -9.98 3.31 -0.64
C GLN A 288 -10.50 4.73 -0.42
N GLY A 289 -9.59 5.66 -0.11
CA GLY A 289 -9.95 7.06 0.14
C GLY A 289 -10.84 7.17 1.37
N ASP A 290 -12.09 7.58 1.19
CA ASP A 290 -13.07 7.67 2.26
C ASP A 290 -14.04 6.48 2.29
N SER A 291 -13.77 5.41 1.57
CA SER A 291 -14.73 4.34 1.37
C SER A 291 -14.18 2.98 1.81
N LEU A 292 -14.98 2.24 2.57
CA LEU A 292 -14.84 0.80 2.77
C LEU A 292 -15.55 0.07 1.63
N ARG A 293 -14.85 -0.77 0.90
CA ARG A 293 -15.32 -1.48 -0.28
C ARG A 293 -15.37 -2.97 0.02
N LEU A 294 -16.53 -3.61 -0.09
CA LEU A 294 -16.59 -5.07 -0.20
C LEU A 294 -16.49 -5.41 -1.67
N PHE A 295 -15.46 -6.14 -2.08
CA PHE A 295 -15.21 -6.46 -3.48
C PHE A 295 -15.24 -7.97 -3.74
N LEU A 296 -15.56 -8.30 -4.99
CA LEU A 296 -15.41 -9.60 -5.60
C LEU A 296 -14.68 -9.42 -6.93
N ASN A 297 -13.55 -10.08 -7.06
CA ASN A 297 -12.80 -10.21 -8.30
C ASN A 297 -12.86 -11.68 -8.75
N VAL A 298 -13.14 -11.92 -10.03
CA VAL A 298 -13.22 -13.26 -10.62
C VAL A 298 -12.36 -13.27 -11.86
N LYS A 299 -11.44 -14.21 -11.93
CA LYS A 299 -10.60 -14.49 -13.09
C LYS A 299 -10.90 -15.89 -13.60
N ALA A 300 -11.41 -16.01 -14.82
CA ALA A 300 -11.64 -17.30 -15.45
C ALA A 300 -10.40 -17.74 -16.25
N ALA A 301 -10.15 -19.05 -16.28
CA ALA A 301 -9.12 -19.63 -17.16
C ALA A 301 -9.57 -19.72 -18.63
N ASP A 302 -10.87 -19.56 -18.88
CA ASP A 302 -11.53 -19.68 -20.18
C ASP A 302 -12.53 -18.53 -20.41
N ASP A 303 -13.24 -18.56 -21.54
CA ASP A 303 -14.25 -17.56 -21.90
C ASP A 303 -15.55 -17.66 -21.05
N SER A 304 -15.58 -18.46 -19.97
CA SER A 304 -16.80 -18.70 -19.17
C SER A 304 -17.33 -17.48 -18.45
N LEU A 305 -16.56 -16.40 -18.30
CA LEU A 305 -17.02 -15.12 -17.76
C LEU A 305 -17.79 -14.26 -18.79
N GLY A 306 -17.63 -14.53 -20.08
CA GLY A 306 -18.07 -13.62 -21.14
C GLY A 306 -17.08 -12.47 -21.37
N ARG A 307 -17.37 -11.56 -22.31
CA ARG A 307 -16.44 -10.48 -22.66
C ARG A 307 -16.79 -9.15 -21.97
N GLY A 308 -15.79 -8.55 -21.34
CA GLY A 308 -15.82 -7.18 -20.84
C GLY A 308 -17.03 -6.84 -19.97
N GLY A 309 -17.93 -5.99 -20.48
CA GLY A 309 -19.17 -5.62 -19.77
C GLY A 309 -20.06 -6.79 -19.34
N GLU A 310 -20.01 -7.95 -20.02
CA GLU A 310 -20.72 -9.16 -19.59
C GLU A 310 -20.09 -9.77 -18.33
N ALA A 311 -18.76 -9.93 -18.32
CA ALA A 311 -18.01 -10.43 -17.16
C ALA A 311 -18.27 -9.54 -15.94
N ARG A 312 -18.21 -8.22 -16.13
CA ARG A 312 -18.59 -7.24 -15.09
C ARG A 312 -19.99 -7.49 -14.54
N ARG A 313 -21.02 -7.56 -15.41
CA ARG A 313 -22.43 -7.74 -14.98
C ARG A 313 -22.64 -9.05 -14.23
N ARG A 314 -21.95 -10.12 -14.63
CA ARG A 314 -22.05 -11.42 -13.95
C ARG A 314 -21.44 -11.36 -12.56
N VAL A 315 -20.26 -10.77 -12.42
CA VAL A 315 -19.62 -10.60 -11.10
C VAL A 315 -20.42 -9.66 -10.20
N GLU A 316 -20.97 -8.57 -10.74
CA GLU A 316 -21.91 -7.68 -10.04
C GLU A 316 -23.15 -8.45 -9.53
N ALA A 317 -23.78 -9.26 -10.39
CA ALA A 317 -24.92 -10.09 -10.03
C ALA A 317 -24.58 -11.14 -8.97
N THR A 318 -23.42 -11.80 -9.09
CA THR A 318 -22.94 -12.78 -8.12
C THR A 318 -22.69 -12.14 -6.76
N LEU A 319 -22.02 -10.98 -6.72
CA LEU A 319 -21.82 -10.25 -5.48
C LEU A 319 -23.17 -9.90 -4.83
N LEU A 320 -24.14 -9.39 -5.58
CA LEU A 320 -25.48 -9.11 -5.05
C LEU A 320 -26.20 -10.35 -4.53
N LYS A 321 -26.14 -11.49 -5.24
CA LYS A 321 -26.70 -12.76 -4.76
C LYS A 321 -26.08 -13.17 -3.44
N LEU A 322 -24.76 -13.07 -3.32
CA LEU A 322 -24.04 -13.39 -2.09
C LEU A 322 -24.53 -12.53 -0.91
N LEU A 323 -24.74 -11.23 -1.13
CA LEU A 323 -25.22 -10.32 -0.09
C LEU A 323 -26.67 -10.60 0.31
N VAL A 324 -27.55 -10.82 -0.67
CA VAL A 324 -28.98 -11.07 -0.43
C VAL A 324 -29.19 -12.40 0.27
N ASN A 325 -28.51 -13.46 -0.19
CA ASN A 325 -28.76 -14.81 0.30
C ASN A 325 -28.03 -15.10 1.61
N HIS A 326 -26.93 -14.40 1.89
CA HIS A 326 -26.04 -14.76 3.00
C HIS A 326 -25.72 -13.63 3.98
N GLY A 327 -26.41 -12.48 3.86
CA GLY A 327 -26.63 -11.59 5.00
C GLY A 327 -25.64 -10.44 5.16
N VAL A 328 -24.48 -10.45 4.50
CA VAL A 328 -23.58 -9.28 4.58
C VAL A 328 -24.23 -8.11 3.86
N PHE A 329 -24.40 -6.99 4.57
CA PHE A 329 -25.14 -5.80 4.12
C PHE A 329 -26.62 -6.03 3.79
N ALA A 330 -27.23 -7.18 4.08
CA ALA A 330 -28.64 -7.44 3.76
C ALA A 330 -29.58 -6.42 4.42
N MET A 331 -29.21 -5.92 5.59
CA MET A 331 -29.93 -4.86 6.32
C MET A 331 -29.39 -3.44 6.09
N SER A 332 -28.41 -3.26 5.18
CA SER A 332 -27.91 -1.93 4.85
C SER A 332 -28.97 -1.12 4.09
N PRO A 333 -29.28 0.12 4.51
CA PRO A 333 -30.21 0.99 3.80
C PRO A 333 -29.81 1.10 2.33
N GLY A 334 -30.77 0.93 1.42
CA GLY A 334 -30.52 0.99 -0.02
C GLY A 334 -30.09 -0.32 -0.69
N ILE A 335 -29.67 -1.36 0.03
CA ILE A 335 -29.39 -2.68 -0.61
C ILE A 335 -30.67 -3.29 -1.18
N GLN A 336 -31.78 -3.29 -0.44
CA GLN A 336 -33.04 -3.86 -0.93
C GLN A 336 -33.50 -3.23 -2.23
N GLY A 337 -33.24 -1.95 -2.37
CA GLY A 337 -33.65 -1.25 -3.55
C GLY A 337 -32.60 -1.24 -4.65
N LEU A 338 -31.31 -1.39 -4.36
CA LEU A 338 -30.31 -1.81 -5.34
C LEU A 338 -30.69 -3.17 -5.92
N VAL A 339 -31.11 -4.11 -5.07
CA VAL A 339 -31.64 -5.42 -5.47
C VAL A 339 -32.94 -5.26 -6.29
N GLY A 340 -33.83 -4.35 -5.87
CA GLY A 340 -35.03 -3.99 -6.62
C GLY A 340 -34.71 -3.47 -8.03
N TYR A 341 -33.79 -2.50 -8.13
CA TYR A 341 -33.26 -1.95 -9.38
C TYR A 341 -32.69 -3.04 -10.28
N TRP A 342 -31.88 -3.95 -9.73
CA TRP A 342 -31.29 -5.06 -10.49
C TRP A 342 -32.35 -6.06 -10.98
N ARG A 343 -33.41 -6.29 -10.19
CA ARG A 343 -34.56 -7.11 -10.61
C ARG A 343 -35.39 -6.44 -11.69
N THR A 344 -35.61 -5.12 -11.63
CA THR A 344 -36.49 -4.38 -12.55
C THR A 344 -35.83 -3.96 -13.85
N ASN A 345 -34.56 -3.55 -13.81
CA ASN A 345 -33.79 -3.21 -15.02
C ASN A 345 -33.22 -4.45 -15.70
N GLY A 346 -33.80 -5.61 -15.35
CA GLY A 346 -33.46 -6.90 -15.88
C GLY A 346 -31.97 -7.02 -16.00
N ALA A 347 -31.20 -6.97 -14.92
CA ALA A 347 -29.75 -7.17 -15.00
C ALA A 347 -29.39 -8.66 -15.22
N PHE A 348 -30.15 -9.28 -16.12
CA PHE A 348 -29.74 -10.23 -17.15
C PHE A 348 -29.53 -9.56 -18.54
N GLU A 349 -29.85 -8.28 -18.76
CA GLU A 349 -29.90 -7.48 -20.01
C GLU A 349 -30.36 -5.99 -19.77
N ASN A 350 -29.42 -5.01 -19.79
CA ASN A 350 -29.58 -3.53 -19.96
C ASN A 350 -29.70 -2.53 -18.77
N GLN A 351 -29.37 -1.25 -19.09
CA GLN A 351 -28.74 -0.22 -18.25
C GLN A 351 -29.62 1.05 -18.09
N ASN A 352 -29.84 1.57 -16.86
CA ASN A 352 -29.81 3.00 -16.44
C ASN A 352 -30.66 3.36 -15.19
N VAL A 353 -30.12 4.32 -14.40
CA VAL A 353 -30.73 5.27 -13.41
C VAL A 353 -30.87 4.88 -11.92
N ILE A 354 -30.16 5.67 -11.10
CA ILE A 354 -30.28 5.82 -9.64
C ILE A 354 -31.42 6.81 -9.36
N ASP A 355 -32.39 6.48 -8.50
CA ASP A 355 -33.06 7.39 -7.55
C ASP A 355 -34.13 6.65 -6.72
N ASN A 356 -34.16 6.95 -5.42
CA ASN A 356 -35.12 6.54 -4.36
C ASN A 356 -34.82 5.28 -3.53
N PHE A 357 -34.17 5.45 -2.37
CA PHE A 357 -34.22 4.47 -1.28
C PHE A 357 -34.58 5.10 0.07
N GLY A 358 -35.55 4.46 0.75
CA GLY A 358 -36.13 4.89 2.01
C GLY A 358 -35.20 4.75 3.21
N ALA A 359 -35.46 5.58 4.22
CA ALA A 359 -34.61 5.80 5.38
C ALA A 359 -34.70 4.68 6.43
N PHE A 360 -33.54 4.17 6.83
CA PHE A 360 -33.31 3.53 8.12
C PHE A 360 -32.03 4.14 8.70
N ALA A 361 -32.04 4.54 9.97
CA ALA A 361 -30.91 5.20 10.61
C ALA A 361 -29.90 4.14 11.09
N PRO A 362 -28.68 4.06 10.53
CA PRO A 362 -27.63 3.26 11.13
C PRO A 362 -27.27 3.81 12.52
N PRO A 363 -26.57 3.03 13.38
CA PRO A 363 -26.05 3.53 14.65
C PRO A 363 -25.33 4.87 14.44
N HIS A 364 -25.57 5.85 15.32
CA HIS A 364 -25.11 7.24 15.15
C HIS A 364 -23.59 7.40 14.94
N ASP A 365 -22.80 6.39 15.30
CA ASP A 365 -21.34 6.38 15.17
C ASP A 365 -20.84 5.82 13.81
N LEU A 366 -21.75 5.28 13.00
CA LEU A 366 -21.52 4.68 11.68
C LEU A 366 -22.29 5.44 10.60
N LEU A 367 -22.07 6.75 10.51
CA LEU A 367 -22.68 7.57 9.47
C LEU A 367 -21.94 7.36 8.12
N VAL A 368 -22.54 6.55 7.26
CA VAL A 368 -22.11 6.27 5.88
C VAL A 368 -22.55 7.36 4.88
N ARG A 369 -21.71 8.37 4.58
CA ARG A 369 -22.08 9.42 3.61
C ARG A 369 -22.07 8.93 2.14
N GLY A 370 -23.22 8.69 1.51
CA GLY A 370 -23.23 8.44 0.06
C GLY A 370 -22.64 9.63 -0.74
N VAL A 371 -21.61 9.37 -1.55
CA VAL A 371 -21.03 10.39 -2.44
C VAL A 371 -21.81 10.40 -3.75
N GLY A 372 -22.80 11.29 -3.84
CA GLY A 372 -23.40 11.70 -5.10
C GLY A 372 -22.66 12.93 -5.66
N HIS A 373 -22.17 12.85 -6.90
CA HIS A 373 -21.85 14.06 -7.66
C HIS A 373 -23.16 14.70 -8.15
N GLY A 374 -23.80 15.45 -7.28
CA GLY A 374 -25.03 16.17 -7.59
C GLY A 374 -25.55 16.90 -6.36
N ARG A 375 -25.76 18.20 -6.48
CA ARG A 375 -26.25 19.07 -5.41
C ARG A 375 -27.71 18.73 -5.05
N SER A 376 -27.92 17.76 -4.16
CA SER A 376 -29.11 17.67 -3.32
C SER A 376 -28.82 16.75 -2.13
N ASN A 377 -29.28 17.17 -0.95
CA ASN A 377 -29.19 16.39 0.28
C ASN A 377 -29.85 15.02 0.11
N GLU A 378 -29.28 13.99 0.76
CA GLU A 378 -29.73 12.59 0.81
C GLU A 378 -29.31 11.81 -0.47
N HIS A 379 -28.54 10.72 -0.42
CA HIS A 379 -28.91 9.43 0.18
C HIS A 379 -27.70 8.53 0.51
N TRP A 380 -27.92 7.66 1.50
CA TRP A 380 -27.03 6.70 2.15
C TRP A 380 -26.89 5.39 1.35
N THR A 381 -26.78 5.48 0.02
CA THR A 381 -26.94 4.30 -0.85
C THR A 381 -25.60 3.62 -1.13
N PRO A 382 -25.47 2.29 -0.88
CA PRO A 382 -24.31 1.53 -1.33
C PRO A 382 -24.20 1.59 -2.85
N MET A 383 -23.01 1.97 -3.33
CA MET A 383 -22.73 2.06 -4.77
C MET A 383 -22.08 0.76 -5.24
N LEU A 384 -22.73 0.07 -6.18
CA LEU A 384 -22.14 -1.05 -6.91
C LEU A 384 -21.31 -0.50 -8.07
N THR A 385 -20.00 -0.69 -8.01
CA THR A 385 -19.12 -0.39 -9.14
C THR A 385 -18.52 -1.65 -9.71
N GLY A 386 -18.29 -1.67 -11.02
CA GLY A 386 -17.60 -2.74 -11.69
C GLY A 386 -16.73 -2.21 -12.83
N TYR A 387 -15.66 -2.92 -13.13
CA TYR A 387 -14.66 -2.52 -14.12
C TYR A 387 -14.52 -3.59 -15.20
N ASP A 388 -14.34 -3.15 -16.44
CA ASP A 388 -13.94 -4.00 -17.55
C ASP A 388 -12.41 -4.08 -17.54
N ASN A 389 -11.87 -5.12 -16.89
CA ASN A 389 -10.42 -5.28 -16.73
C ASN A 389 -9.82 -6.08 -17.89
N SER A 390 -10.48 -7.17 -18.30
CA SER A 390 -10.08 -7.97 -19.46
C SER A 390 -11.18 -8.95 -19.89
N ARG A 391 -10.92 -9.72 -20.96
CA ARG A 391 -11.79 -10.81 -21.44
C ARG A 391 -12.00 -11.95 -20.42
N TYR A 392 -11.13 -12.04 -19.42
CA TYR A 392 -11.09 -13.14 -18.47
C TYR A 392 -11.26 -12.68 -17.03
N GLU A 393 -11.54 -11.40 -16.80
CA GLU A 393 -11.55 -10.80 -15.47
C GLU A 393 -12.77 -9.89 -15.30
N GLY A 394 -13.56 -10.19 -14.28
CA GLY A 394 -14.67 -9.36 -13.85
C GLY A 394 -14.43 -8.88 -12.42
N PHE A 395 -14.73 -7.62 -12.16
CA PHE A 395 -14.60 -7.02 -10.84
C PHE A 395 -15.90 -6.30 -10.48
N ALA A 396 -16.36 -6.50 -9.25
CA ALA A 396 -17.45 -5.74 -8.65
C ALA A 396 -17.15 -5.37 -7.20
N ASP A 397 -17.65 -4.23 -6.74
CA ASP A 397 -17.57 -3.85 -5.34
C ASP A 397 -18.76 -3.03 -4.89
N ILE A 398 -19.07 -3.10 -3.60
CA ILE A 398 -20.02 -2.26 -2.91
C ILE A 398 -19.28 -1.36 -1.94
N ARG A 399 -19.54 -0.05 -2.08
CA ARG A 399 -18.87 0.98 -1.29
C ARG A 399 -19.75 1.49 -0.16
N LEU A 400 -19.12 1.64 1.01
CA LEU A 400 -19.62 2.36 2.16
C LEU A 400 -18.65 3.49 2.47
N THR A 401 -19.11 4.73 2.40
CA THR A 401 -18.30 5.86 2.84
C THR A 401 -18.16 5.87 4.36
N LEU A 402 -16.98 6.24 4.83
CA LEU A 402 -16.63 6.37 6.23
C LEU A 402 -16.97 7.79 6.69
N GLY A 403 -17.76 7.87 7.77
CA GLY A 403 -18.10 9.15 8.39
C GLY A 403 -16.89 9.82 9.03
N ASP A 404 -16.94 11.15 9.16
CA ASP A 404 -15.84 11.94 9.70
C ASP A 404 -15.48 11.57 11.15
N HIS A 405 -16.40 10.95 11.89
CA HIS A 405 -16.20 10.49 13.27
C HIS A 405 -15.70 9.05 13.39
N ALA A 406 -15.56 8.31 12.27
CA ALA A 406 -15.11 6.92 12.31
C ALA A 406 -13.65 6.85 12.80
N THR A 407 -13.42 6.09 13.88
CA THR A 407 -12.07 5.82 14.39
C THR A 407 -11.44 4.64 13.66
N VAL A 408 -10.13 4.45 13.80
CA VAL A 408 -9.46 3.28 13.21
C VAL A 408 -9.98 1.97 13.80
N GLN A 409 -10.29 1.92 15.10
CA GLN A 409 -10.87 0.74 15.72
C GLN A 409 -12.30 0.49 15.23
N THR A 410 -13.07 1.54 14.97
CA THR A 410 -14.38 1.40 14.31
C THR A 410 -14.21 0.77 12.93
N VAL A 411 -13.23 1.22 12.15
CA VAL A 411 -12.95 0.67 10.81
C VAL A 411 -12.42 -0.76 10.88
N ALA A 412 -11.49 -1.08 11.77
CA ALA A 412 -10.97 -2.43 11.97
C ALA A 412 -12.08 -3.40 12.41
N LYS A 413 -12.97 -2.94 13.31
CA LYS A 413 -14.16 -3.69 13.70
C LYS A 413 -15.10 -3.90 12.52
N LEU A 414 -15.36 -2.88 11.71
CA LEU A 414 -16.17 -3.03 10.49
C LEU A 414 -15.56 -4.06 9.54
N VAL A 415 -14.26 -3.96 9.26
CA VAL A 415 -13.54 -4.94 8.43
C VAL A 415 -13.77 -6.34 8.99
N SER A 416 -13.53 -6.55 10.28
CA SER A 416 -13.79 -7.84 10.95
C SER A 416 -15.24 -8.31 10.79
N ASP A 417 -16.21 -7.45 11.08
CA ASP A 417 -17.63 -7.75 11.01
C ASP A 417 -18.07 -8.14 9.60
N VAL A 418 -17.50 -7.52 8.55
CA VAL A 418 -17.73 -7.96 7.15
C VAL A 418 -17.12 -9.33 6.91
N LEU A 419 -15.86 -9.52 7.29
CA LEU A 419 -15.10 -10.75 7.03
C LEU A 419 -15.79 -11.97 7.66
N VAL A 420 -16.30 -11.83 8.90
CA VAL A 420 -16.99 -12.92 9.62
C VAL A 420 -18.48 -13.02 9.32
N GLY A 421 -19.06 -12.08 8.58
CA GLY A 421 -20.48 -12.06 8.24
C GLY A 421 -21.41 -11.59 9.37
N ASN A 422 -20.88 -10.86 10.37
CA ASN A 422 -21.67 -10.28 11.45
C ASN A 422 -22.33 -8.96 11.07
N MET A 423 -21.82 -8.27 10.03
CA MET A 423 -22.34 -6.96 9.66
C MET A 423 -23.69 -7.07 8.93
N PHE A 424 -24.75 -6.60 9.58
CA PHE A 424 -26.11 -6.54 9.03
C PHE A 424 -26.73 -7.88 8.67
N SER A 425 -26.24 -8.99 9.23
CA SER A 425 -26.90 -10.29 9.07
C SER A 425 -28.24 -10.31 9.80
N ALA A 426 -29.29 -10.76 9.13
CA ALA A 426 -30.61 -10.98 9.73
C ALA A 426 -30.63 -12.18 10.70
N GLN A 427 -29.57 -13.01 10.71
CA GLN A 427 -29.46 -14.22 11.52
C GLN A 427 -28.08 -14.29 12.18
N GLN A 428 -28.02 -14.66 13.47
CA GLN A 428 -26.73 -14.97 14.08
C GLN A 428 -26.09 -16.15 13.32
N PRO A 429 -24.81 -16.06 12.94
CA PRO A 429 -24.16 -17.14 12.22
C PRO A 429 -24.22 -18.42 13.04
N THR A 430 -24.76 -19.49 12.44
CA THR A 430 -24.84 -20.83 13.06
C THR A 430 -23.50 -21.56 13.05
N THR A 431 -22.51 -21.02 12.33
CA THR A 431 -21.16 -21.55 12.17
C THR A 431 -20.14 -20.52 12.62
N PHE A 432 -19.07 -20.95 13.27
CA PHE A 432 -17.92 -20.08 13.62
C PHE A 432 -17.05 -19.69 12.41
N GLU A 433 -17.32 -20.28 11.24
CA GLU A 433 -16.55 -20.04 10.03
C GLU A 433 -16.90 -18.71 9.36
N PRO A 434 -15.91 -17.87 8.99
CA PRO A 434 -16.14 -16.59 8.34
C PRO A 434 -16.92 -16.72 7.03
N LEU A 435 -17.92 -15.85 6.80
CA LEU A 435 -18.78 -15.93 5.61
C LEU A 435 -17.98 -15.98 4.31
N LEU A 436 -17.01 -15.07 4.15
CA LEU A 436 -16.25 -14.97 2.91
C LEU A 436 -15.34 -16.19 2.66
N LEU A 437 -14.90 -16.88 3.72
CA LEU A 437 -14.19 -18.16 3.60
C LEU A 437 -15.11 -19.25 3.05
N ARG A 438 -16.35 -19.33 3.53
CA ARG A 438 -17.33 -20.28 3.00
C ARG A 438 -17.71 -19.98 1.53
N VAL A 439 -17.69 -18.70 1.13
CA VAL A 439 -17.83 -18.30 -0.28
C VAL A 439 -16.65 -18.82 -1.11
N ALA A 440 -15.43 -18.68 -0.61
CA ALA A 440 -14.23 -19.24 -1.26
C ALA A 440 -14.30 -20.76 -1.39
N LYS A 441 -14.70 -21.48 -0.33
CA LYS A 441 -14.91 -22.93 -0.36
C LYS A 441 -16.01 -23.35 -1.34
N GLY A 442 -17.10 -22.59 -1.42
CA GLY A 442 -18.15 -22.83 -2.40
C GLY A 442 -17.70 -22.65 -3.84
N PHE A 443 -16.76 -21.74 -4.09
CA PHE A 443 -16.12 -21.60 -5.40
C PHE A 443 -15.21 -22.79 -5.72
N GLU A 444 -14.40 -23.24 -4.77
CA GLU A 444 -13.54 -24.43 -4.95
C GLU A 444 -14.35 -25.71 -5.21
N ALA A 445 -15.51 -25.84 -4.56
CA ALA A 445 -16.40 -26.99 -4.71
C ALA A 445 -17.20 -26.97 -6.02
N ALA A 446 -17.26 -25.85 -6.73
CA ALA A 446 -18.00 -25.74 -7.97
C ALA A 446 -17.28 -26.43 -9.13
N SER A 447 -18.03 -27.03 -10.04
CA SER A 447 -17.51 -27.70 -11.24
C SER A 447 -16.79 -26.76 -12.20
N ASN A 448 -17.27 -25.51 -12.31
CA ASN A 448 -16.65 -24.44 -13.08
C ASN A 448 -17.12 -23.06 -12.58
N VAL A 449 -16.44 -22.00 -13.04
CA VAL A 449 -16.72 -20.61 -12.68
C VAL A 449 -18.13 -20.18 -13.11
N GLY A 450 -18.57 -20.62 -14.29
CA GLY A 450 -19.89 -20.29 -14.82
C GLY A 450 -21.02 -20.76 -13.90
N ASP A 451 -20.97 -22.03 -13.49
CA ASP A 451 -21.94 -22.64 -12.58
C ASP A 451 -21.98 -21.89 -11.24
N TRP A 452 -20.81 -21.53 -10.71
CA TRP A 452 -20.71 -20.78 -9.45
C TRP A 452 -21.24 -19.35 -9.57
N LEU A 453 -20.98 -18.64 -10.67
CA LEU A 453 -21.54 -17.30 -10.89
C LEU A 453 -23.07 -17.32 -10.96
N GLU A 454 -23.64 -18.38 -11.55
CA GLU A 454 -25.08 -18.57 -11.64
C GLU A 454 -25.70 -18.91 -10.28
N ASN A 455 -25.07 -19.80 -9.52
CA ASN A 455 -25.56 -20.27 -8.23
C ASN A 455 -24.41 -20.31 -7.21
N PRO A 456 -24.03 -19.14 -6.64
CA PRO A 456 -22.90 -19.07 -5.72
C PRO A 456 -23.27 -19.80 -4.43
N ALA A 457 -22.82 -21.04 -4.32
CA ALA A 457 -23.01 -21.85 -3.13
C ALA A 457 -22.06 -21.37 -2.02
N ILE A 458 -22.48 -21.59 -0.79
CA ILE A 458 -21.67 -21.41 0.41
C ILE A 458 -21.62 -22.78 1.08
N VAL A 459 -20.41 -23.27 1.34
CA VAL A 459 -20.17 -24.60 1.92
C VAL A 459 -19.71 -24.48 3.35
#